data_AF-G7WJV5-F1
#
_entry.id   AF-G7WJV5-F1
#
_cell.length_a   1.000
_cell.length_b   1.000
_cell.length_c   1.000
_cell.angle_alpha   90.00
_cell.angle_beta   90.00
_cell.angle_gamma   90.00
#
_symmetry.space_group_name_H-M   'P 1'
#
loop_
_entity.id
_entity.type
_entity.pdbx_description
1 polymer ?
#
loop_
_entity_poly.entity_id
_entity_poly.type
_entity_poly.pdbx_seq_one_letter_code
_entity_poly.pdbx_strand_id
1 'polypeptide(L)'
;MNVLMLGIGQCGNRILDAVNREAFGGSSRLSKYYSRQKFPSRVETLAINTAVNDLKELRFTAAKDRLHVPNLHGVGANRGIGKQGFWENREMIMEEIERRGDFDIAFVMTSASGGTGSSFTPLVVHELRERYKKITVIPVMVLPFREEGSIYLQNAAFSMRDIMEVESDGIILVDNQYLKRLSGDIKTAYDKINEMVAERLLFLIESLDSEMLSVTDLGDFKTVMKGGLGMGTLGFYESDKKTASLTSAIESSLKPSGLLYPADVYEDAARAMIIIQGSRDSLDVDEITKSVEKLSTKIGQVFKGIVIKKGRPKILSVFTLGQVPDLEMLYAQAAQAIQDEKSRKTRAKKQLDDAFAYIEDLEEVY
;
A
#
# COMPACT_ATOMS: atom_id res chain seq x y z
N MET A 1 -6.95 -8.13 -18.82
CA MET A 1 -6.53 -8.52 -17.46
C MET A 1 -7.70 -8.41 -16.47
N ASN A 2 -7.85 -9.33 -15.51
CA ASN A 2 -8.82 -9.27 -14.40
C ASN A 2 -8.11 -8.81 -13.11
N VAL A 3 -8.56 -7.70 -12.52
CA VAL A 3 -7.92 -7.07 -11.36
C VAL A 3 -8.86 -7.10 -10.15
N LEU A 4 -8.33 -7.48 -9.00
CA LEU A 4 -8.99 -7.33 -7.70
C LEU A 4 -8.31 -6.21 -6.90
N MET A 5 -9.09 -5.29 -6.34
CA MET A 5 -8.61 -4.28 -5.41
C MET A 5 -9.34 -4.38 -4.07
N LEU A 6 -8.61 -4.80 -3.05
CA LEU A 6 -9.12 -4.92 -1.68
C LEU A 6 -8.65 -3.74 -0.85
N GLY A 7 -9.57 -2.96 -0.31
CA GLY A 7 -9.26 -1.96 0.71
C GLY A 7 -9.60 -2.54 2.07
N ILE A 8 -8.63 -2.77 2.95
CA ILE A 8 -8.87 -3.42 4.25
C ILE A 8 -8.61 -2.44 5.41
N GLY A 9 -9.61 -2.32 6.30
CA GLY A 9 -9.61 -1.33 7.37
C GLY A 9 -9.75 0.11 6.85
N GLN A 10 -9.85 1.08 7.77
CA GLN A 10 -10.18 2.46 7.43
C GLN A 10 -9.26 3.08 6.37
N CYS A 11 -7.93 2.95 6.52
CA CYS A 11 -6.95 3.46 5.58
C CYS A 11 -7.11 2.82 4.19
N GLY A 12 -7.15 1.49 4.12
CA GLY A 12 -7.34 0.76 2.87
C GLY A 12 -8.67 1.09 2.19
N ASN A 13 -9.77 1.20 2.96
CA ASN A 13 -11.07 1.59 2.43
C ASN A 13 -11.05 2.99 1.80
N ARG A 14 -10.36 3.96 2.42
CA ARG A 14 -10.27 5.33 1.91
C ARG A 14 -9.42 5.43 0.64
N ILE A 15 -8.34 4.65 0.54
CA ILE A 15 -7.57 4.52 -0.71
C ILE A 15 -8.44 3.91 -1.80
N LEU A 16 -9.17 2.83 -1.51
CA LEU A 16 -10.10 2.22 -2.47
C LEU A 16 -11.20 3.20 -2.91
N ASP A 17 -11.71 4.03 -2.01
CA ASP A 17 -12.70 5.06 -2.35
C ASP A 17 -12.12 6.14 -3.27
N ALA A 18 -10.84 6.51 -3.07
CA ALA A 18 -10.12 7.41 -3.98
C ALA A 18 -9.89 6.77 -5.37
N VAL A 19 -9.49 5.49 -5.42
CA VAL A 19 -9.40 4.70 -6.66
C VAL A 19 -10.74 4.72 -7.41
N ASN A 20 -11.83 4.40 -6.72
CA ASN A 20 -13.17 4.42 -7.31
C ASN A 20 -13.54 5.82 -7.82
N ARG A 21 -13.26 6.87 -7.03
CA ARG A 21 -13.54 8.27 -7.41
C ARG A 21 -12.86 8.67 -8.73
N GLU A 22 -11.56 8.40 -8.84
CA GLU A 22 -10.77 8.70 -10.04
C GLU A 22 -11.25 7.86 -11.23
N ALA A 23 -11.55 6.57 -11.03
CA ALA A 23 -12.03 5.66 -12.08
C ALA A 23 -13.41 6.05 -12.66
N PHE A 24 -14.30 6.65 -11.85
CA PHE A 24 -15.59 7.14 -12.33
C PHE A 24 -15.51 8.49 -13.06
N GLY A 25 -14.35 9.18 -13.02
CA GLY A 25 -14.10 10.43 -13.73
C GLY A 25 -15.03 11.58 -13.35
N GLY A 26 -15.65 11.54 -12.16
CA GLY A 26 -16.66 12.51 -11.73
C GLY A 26 -16.57 12.82 -10.24
N SER A 27 -16.53 14.10 -9.90
CA SER A 27 -16.40 14.61 -8.52
C SER A 27 -17.66 14.44 -7.67
N SER A 28 -18.78 14.01 -8.27
CA SER A 28 -20.08 13.86 -7.59
C SER A 28 -20.25 12.47 -7.01
N ARG A 29 -20.83 12.37 -5.80
CA ARG A 29 -21.21 11.08 -5.18
C ARG A 29 -22.18 10.24 -6.02
N LEU A 30 -22.86 10.87 -6.98
CA LEU A 30 -23.77 10.20 -7.90
C LEU A 30 -23.02 9.45 -9.02
N SER A 31 -21.74 9.73 -9.24
CA SER A 31 -20.93 9.09 -10.29
C SER A 31 -20.90 7.57 -10.14
N LYS A 32 -20.89 7.03 -8.91
CA LYS A 32 -20.94 5.58 -8.69
C LYS A 32 -22.24 4.90 -9.16
N TYR A 33 -23.32 5.65 -9.33
CA TYR A 33 -24.62 5.11 -9.77
C TYR A 33 -24.83 5.26 -11.28
N TYR A 34 -24.30 6.34 -11.86
CA TYR A 34 -24.60 6.72 -13.25
C TYR A 34 -23.39 6.60 -14.19
N SER A 35 -22.18 6.45 -13.66
CA SER A 35 -20.97 6.24 -14.45
C SER A 35 -20.57 4.77 -14.43
N ARG A 36 -20.16 4.25 -15.60
CA ARG A 36 -19.36 3.03 -15.65
C ARG A 36 -17.92 3.39 -15.31
N GLN A 37 -17.23 2.55 -14.55
CA GLN A 37 -15.80 2.74 -14.29
C GLN A 37 -15.06 2.76 -15.62
N LYS A 38 -14.16 3.72 -15.82
CA LYS A 38 -13.34 3.85 -17.03
C LYS A 38 -12.08 2.98 -16.98
N PHE A 39 -12.21 1.76 -16.50
CA PHE A 39 -11.13 0.80 -16.59
C PHE A 39 -11.14 0.13 -17.97
N PRO A 40 -9.98 -0.03 -18.62
CA PRO A 40 -9.88 -0.93 -19.78
C PRO A 40 -10.08 -2.40 -19.37
N SER A 41 -9.63 -2.74 -18.15
CA SER A 41 -9.75 -4.07 -17.53
C SER A 41 -11.04 -4.26 -16.72
N ARG A 42 -11.40 -5.51 -16.44
CA ARG A 42 -12.37 -5.82 -15.38
C ARG A 42 -11.70 -5.61 -14.01
N VAL A 43 -12.10 -4.54 -13.31
CA VAL A 43 -11.58 -4.21 -11.98
C VAL A 43 -12.69 -4.37 -10.95
N GLU A 44 -12.54 -5.35 -10.07
CA GLU A 44 -13.43 -5.56 -8.93
C GLU A 44 -12.87 -4.86 -7.70
N THR A 45 -13.72 -4.10 -7.00
CA THR A 45 -13.32 -3.39 -5.78
C THR A 45 -14.12 -3.91 -4.59
N LEU A 46 -13.45 -4.12 -3.44
CA LEU A 46 -14.10 -4.55 -2.21
C LEU A 46 -13.47 -3.86 -0.99
N ALA A 47 -14.26 -3.06 -0.28
CA ALA A 47 -13.90 -2.47 0.99
C ALA A 47 -14.30 -3.42 2.13
N ILE A 48 -13.32 -3.91 2.89
CA ILE A 48 -13.53 -4.83 4.01
C ILE A 48 -13.22 -4.08 5.30
N ASN A 49 -14.14 -4.08 6.26
CA ASN A 49 -13.88 -3.51 7.58
C ASN A 49 -14.76 -4.14 8.67
N THR A 50 -14.26 -4.10 9.90
CA THR A 50 -15.00 -4.47 11.12
C THR A 50 -15.79 -3.28 11.66
N ALA A 51 -15.38 -2.04 11.37
CA ALA A 51 -16.10 -0.84 11.76
C ALA A 51 -17.10 -0.42 10.67
N VAL A 52 -18.39 -0.62 10.93
CA VAL A 52 -19.47 -0.26 9.98
C VAL A 52 -19.51 1.23 9.65
N ASN A 53 -19.10 2.09 10.60
CA ASN A 53 -19.11 3.54 10.40
C ASN A 53 -18.11 3.97 9.32
N ASP A 54 -16.92 3.37 9.27
CA ASP A 54 -15.93 3.64 8.22
C ASP A 54 -16.50 3.29 6.83
N LEU A 55 -17.18 2.15 6.71
CA LEU A 55 -17.81 1.72 5.46
C LEU A 55 -18.93 2.68 5.04
N LYS A 56 -19.70 3.23 6.00
CA LYS A 56 -20.76 4.22 5.73
C LYS A 56 -20.19 5.55 5.21
N GLU A 57 -19.01 5.95 5.67
CA GLU A 57 -18.34 7.19 5.25
C GLU A 57 -17.88 7.18 3.79
N LEU A 58 -17.66 6.00 3.19
CA LEU A 58 -17.23 5.87 1.80
C LEU A 58 -18.23 6.51 0.85
N ARG A 59 -17.73 7.31 -0.09
CA ARG A 59 -18.55 8.16 -0.95
C ARG A 59 -18.73 7.55 -2.34
N PHE A 60 -17.68 6.97 -2.89
CA PHE A 60 -17.58 6.51 -4.28
C PHE A 60 -17.62 4.99 -4.42
N THR A 61 -17.50 4.24 -3.33
CA THR A 61 -17.64 2.77 -3.31
C THR A 61 -19.13 2.38 -3.23
N ALA A 62 -19.60 1.44 -4.06
CA ALA A 62 -21.01 1.01 -4.04
C ALA A 62 -21.33 0.21 -2.77
N ALA A 63 -22.61 0.10 -2.39
CA ALA A 63 -22.99 -0.62 -1.17
C ALA A 63 -22.66 -2.12 -1.24
N LYS A 64 -22.84 -2.74 -2.41
CA LYS A 64 -22.45 -4.14 -2.68
C LYS A 64 -20.94 -4.40 -2.58
N ASP A 65 -20.12 -3.34 -2.60
CA ASP A 65 -18.66 -3.41 -2.56
C ASP A 65 -18.14 -3.02 -1.17
N ARG A 66 -19.01 -3.04 -0.16
CA ARG A 66 -18.70 -2.76 1.25
C ARG A 66 -19.02 -3.99 2.08
N LEU A 67 -18.00 -4.75 2.43
CA LEU A 67 -18.11 -5.92 3.28
C LEU A 67 -17.89 -5.53 4.75
N HIS A 68 -18.98 -5.55 5.52
CA HIS A 68 -18.90 -5.44 6.97
C HIS A 68 -18.64 -6.81 7.58
N VAL A 69 -17.56 -6.92 8.35
CA VAL A 69 -17.23 -8.12 9.12
C VAL A 69 -17.92 -8.02 10.48
N PRO A 70 -18.90 -8.90 10.78
CA PRO A 70 -19.79 -8.77 11.94
C PRO A 70 -19.09 -9.07 13.27
N ASN A 71 -19.83 -8.92 14.37
CA ASN A 71 -19.41 -9.22 15.75
C ASN A 71 -18.28 -8.34 16.30
N LEU A 72 -17.84 -7.36 15.52
CA LEU A 72 -16.80 -6.41 15.89
C LEU A 72 -17.34 -4.99 15.66
N HIS A 73 -17.10 -4.09 16.62
CA HIS A 73 -17.47 -2.67 16.53
C HIS A 73 -16.25 -1.81 16.13
N GLY A 74 -15.32 -2.41 15.39
CA GLY A 74 -13.94 -1.97 15.27
C GLY A 74 -13.06 -2.63 16.34
N VAL A 75 -11.88 -3.08 15.93
CA VAL A 75 -10.91 -3.77 16.83
C VAL A 75 -9.90 -2.81 17.46
N GLY A 76 -10.10 -1.50 17.26
CA GLY A 76 -9.14 -0.46 17.64
C GLY A 76 -7.77 -0.72 17.00
N ALA A 77 -6.72 -0.66 17.80
CA ALA A 77 -5.35 -1.02 17.42
C ALA A 77 -4.95 -2.43 17.92
N ASN A 78 -5.91 -3.28 18.34
CA ASN A 78 -5.60 -4.61 18.85
C ASN A 78 -5.56 -5.65 17.71
N ARG A 79 -4.34 -6.01 17.28
CA ARG A 79 -4.13 -7.02 16.23
C ARG A 79 -4.55 -8.43 16.63
N GLY A 80 -4.49 -8.78 17.92
CA GLY A 80 -4.91 -10.10 18.41
C GLY A 80 -6.40 -10.34 18.19
N ILE A 81 -7.23 -9.37 18.60
CA ILE A 81 -8.67 -9.38 18.32
C ILE A 81 -8.94 -9.35 16.81
N GLY A 82 -8.17 -8.56 16.05
CA GLY A 82 -8.26 -8.55 14.59
C GLY A 82 -8.02 -9.92 13.95
N LYS A 83 -6.94 -10.62 14.34
CA LYS A 83 -6.64 -11.98 13.82
C LYS A 83 -7.76 -12.97 14.18
N GLN A 84 -8.22 -12.97 15.42
CA GLN A 84 -9.34 -13.83 15.84
C GLN A 84 -10.60 -13.53 15.01
N GLY A 85 -10.93 -12.24 14.87
CA GLY A 85 -12.04 -11.77 14.06
C GLY A 85 -11.98 -12.20 12.60
N PHE A 86 -10.79 -12.21 12.00
CA PHE A 86 -10.59 -12.76 10.66
C PHE A 86 -10.91 -14.26 10.64
N TRP A 87 -10.35 -15.06 11.54
CA TRP A 87 -10.56 -16.52 11.54
C TRP A 87 -12.02 -16.92 11.73
N GLU A 88 -12.74 -16.23 12.60
CA GLU A 88 -14.18 -16.45 12.82
C GLU A 88 -15.02 -16.14 11.58
N ASN A 89 -14.53 -15.29 10.68
CA ASN A 89 -15.25 -14.79 9.51
C ASN A 89 -14.57 -15.13 8.18
N ARG A 90 -13.57 -16.03 8.20
CA ARG A 90 -12.69 -16.29 7.05
C ARG A 90 -13.48 -16.71 5.82
N GLU A 91 -14.35 -17.70 5.96
CA GLU A 91 -15.11 -18.21 4.81
C GLU A 91 -16.04 -17.15 4.24
N MET A 92 -16.67 -16.32 5.08
CA MET A 92 -17.52 -15.23 4.59
C MET A 92 -16.73 -14.21 3.77
N ILE A 93 -15.52 -13.85 4.22
CA ILE A 93 -14.64 -12.93 3.51
C ILE A 93 -14.19 -13.54 2.17
N MET A 94 -13.76 -14.80 2.18
CA MET A 94 -13.25 -15.46 0.99
C MET A 94 -14.35 -15.79 -0.02
N GLU A 95 -15.53 -16.22 0.43
CA GLU A 95 -16.70 -16.43 -0.45
C GLU A 95 -17.10 -15.14 -1.19
N GLU A 96 -17.05 -13.98 -0.51
CA GLU A 96 -17.37 -12.70 -1.15
C GLU A 96 -16.34 -12.31 -2.22
N ILE A 97 -15.08 -12.70 -2.04
CA ILE A 97 -14.02 -12.52 -3.04
C ILE A 97 -14.23 -13.50 -4.21
N GLU A 98 -14.48 -14.79 -3.92
CA GLU A 98 -14.67 -15.86 -4.90
C GLU A 98 -15.89 -15.62 -5.80
N ARG A 99 -16.98 -15.09 -5.26
CA ARG A 99 -18.18 -14.73 -6.04
C ARG A 99 -17.90 -13.69 -7.13
N ARG A 100 -16.80 -12.95 -7.02
CA ARG A 100 -16.36 -11.95 -8.01
C ARG A 100 -15.49 -12.57 -9.11
N GLY A 101 -15.22 -13.87 -9.06
CA GLY A 101 -14.58 -14.65 -10.11
C GLY A 101 -13.06 -14.78 -9.97
N ASP A 102 -12.41 -15.07 -11.11
CA ASP A 102 -10.96 -15.24 -11.20
C ASP A 102 -10.23 -13.92 -11.48
N PHE A 103 -9.01 -13.82 -10.96
CA PHE A 103 -8.17 -12.63 -11.02
C PHE A 103 -6.74 -12.98 -11.42
N ASP A 104 -6.13 -12.12 -12.24
CA ASP A 104 -4.73 -12.23 -12.64
C ASP A 104 -3.82 -11.52 -11.63
N ILE A 105 -4.32 -10.43 -11.03
CA ILE A 105 -3.61 -9.60 -10.06
C ILE A 105 -4.57 -9.08 -8.97
N ALA A 106 -4.10 -9.07 -7.72
CA ALA A 106 -4.78 -8.47 -6.57
C ALA A 106 -3.91 -7.40 -5.91
N PHE A 107 -4.45 -6.20 -5.72
CA PHE A 107 -3.88 -5.17 -4.85
C PHE A 107 -4.59 -5.18 -3.50
N VAL A 108 -3.85 -5.43 -2.42
CA VAL A 108 -4.40 -5.47 -1.05
C VAL A 108 -3.90 -4.27 -0.26
N MET A 109 -4.73 -3.23 -0.18
CA MET A 109 -4.38 -1.92 0.38
C MET A 109 -4.74 -1.84 1.85
N THR A 110 -3.77 -1.46 2.70
CA THR A 110 -3.97 -1.30 4.14
C THR A 110 -2.95 -0.35 4.76
N SER A 111 -3.24 0.11 5.98
CA SER A 111 -2.20 0.60 6.88
C SER A 111 -1.53 -0.57 7.62
N ALA A 112 -0.22 -0.43 7.85
CA ALA A 112 0.56 -1.34 8.68
C ALA A 112 0.27 -1.17 10.19
N SER A 113 -0.30 -0.04 10.63
CA SER A 113 -0.39 0.33 12.05
C SER A 113 -1.75 0.11 12.71
N GLY A 114 -2.85 0.05 11.95
CA GLY A 114 -4.21 -0.13 12.49
C GLY A 114 -4.45 -1.53 13.07
N GLY A 115 -5.61 -1.78 13.70
CA GLY A 115 -5.92 -3.12 14.21
C GLY A 115 -6.50 -4.06 13.15
N THR A 116 -7.54 -3.63 12.40
CA THR A 116 -8.21 -4.47 11.38
C THR A 116 -7.28 -4.73 10.19
N GLY A 117 -6.87 -3.67 9.48
CA GLY A 117 -6.09 -3.80 8.26
C GLY A 117 -4.79 -4.56 8.45
N SER A 118 -4.00 -4.20 9.48
CA SER A 118 -2.70 -4.82 9.74
C SER A 118 -2.76 -6.28 10.21
N SER A 119 -3.93 -6.76 10.66
CA SER A 119 -4.13 -8.16 11.07
C SER A 119 -4.79 -8.99 9.97
N PHE A 120 -5.74 -8.42 9.24
CA PHE A 120 -6.45 -9.10 8.15
C PHE A 120 -5.58 -9.25 6.91
N THR A 121 -4.82 -8.21 6.53
CA THR A 121 -4.10 -8.22 5.24
C THR A 121 -3.14 -9.39 5.08
N PRO A 122 -2.24 -9.72 6.02
CA PRO A 122 -1.38 -10.90 5.87
C PRO A 122 -2.18 -12.20 5.69
N LEU A 123 -3.29 -12.35 6.43
CA LEU A 123 -4.15 -13.54 6.37
C LEU A 123 -4.93 -13.63 5.05
N VAL A 124 -5.48 -12.51 4.57
CA VAL A 124 -6.13 -12.42 3.25
C VAL A 124 -5.15 -12.72 2.14
N VAL A 125 -3.93 -12.19 2.22
CA VAL A 125 -2.88 -12.45 1.21
C VAL A 125 -2.50 -13.93 1.18
N HIS A 126 -2.36 -14.55 2.35
CA HIS A 126 -2.13 -16.00 2.44
C HIS A 126 -3.28 -16.79 1.79
N GLU A 127 -4.53 -16.53 2.16
CA GLU A 127 -5.70 -17.22 1.59
C GLU A 127 -5.84 -16.99 0.08
N LEU A 128 -5.57 -15.77 -0.42
CA LEU A 128 -5.58 -15.49 -1.87
C LEU A 128 -4.56 -16.35 -2.62
N ARG A 129 -3.34 -16.49 -2.08
CA ARG A 129 -2.29 -17.31 -2.71
C ARG A 129 -2.64 -18.80 -2.71
N GLU A 130 -3.23 -19.30 -1.63
CA GLU A 130 -3.65 -20.70 -1.50
C GLU A 130 -4.81 -21.02 -2.46
N ARG A 131 -5.82 -20.14 -2.54
CA ARG A 131 -7.04 -20.39 -3.33
C ARG A 131 -6.87 -20.06 -4.82
N TYR A 132 -6.04 -19.07 -5.16
CA TYR A 132 -5.81 -18.64 -6.54
C TYR A 132 -4.36 -18.90 -6.99
N LYS A 133 -4.08 -20.11 -7.50
CA LYS A 133 -2.70 -20.56 -7.81
C LYS A 133 -1.89 -19.66 -8.77
N LYS A 134 -2.54 -18.86 -9.62
CA LYS A 134 -1.87 -18.03 -10.64
C LYS A 134 -1.95 -16.53 -10.37
N ILE A 135 -2.64 -16.12 -9.30
CA ILE A 135 -2.81 -14.71 -9.00
C ILE A 135 -1.46 -14.09 -8.63
N THR A 136 -1.28 -12.83 -8.99
CA THR A 136 -0.19 -12.01 -8.47
C THR A 136 -0.73 -11.16 -7.32
N VAL A 137 -0.25 -11.35 -6.09
CA VAL A 137 -0.77 -10.60 -4.93
C VAL A 137 0.23 -9.53 -4.50
N ILE A 138 -0.17 -8.26 -4.54
CA ILE A 138 0.64 -7.10 -4.18
C ILE A 138 -0.01 -6.35 -3.00
N PRO A 139 0.49 -6.52 -1.77
CA PRO A 139 0.10 -5.68 -0.65
C PRO A 139 0.61 -4.25 -0.85
N VAL A 140 -0.27 -3.27 -0.63
CA VAL A 140 0.09 -1.85 -0.57
C VAL A 140 0.04 -1.43 0.90
N MET A 141 1.22 -1.31 1.51
CA MET A 141 1.39 -1.14 2.95
C MET A 141 1.71 0.33 3.27
N VAL A 142 0.76 1.00 3.92
CA VAL A 142 0.94 2.38 4.39
C VAL A 142 1.57 2.40 5.77
N LEU A 143 2.77 2.95 5.87
CA LEU A 143 3.52 3.14 7.11
C LEU A 143 2.97 4.34 7.90
N PRO A 144 2.98 4.29 9.24
CA PRO A 144 2.42 5.33 10.10
C PRO A 144 3.26 6.62 10.11
N PHE A 145 2.67 7.72 10.58
CA PHE A 145 3.47 8.88 11.00
C PHE A 145 4.35 8.50 12.20
N ARG A 146 5.55 9.06 12.28
CA ARG A 146 6.51 8.71 13.36
C ARG A 146 6.09 9.26 14.72
N GLU A 147 5.23 10.28 14.73
CA GLU A 147 4.61 10.87 15.93
C GLU A 147 3.33 10.13 16.38
N GLU A 148 2.91 9.06 15.68
CA GLU A 148 1.82 8.22 16.17
C GLU A 148 2.22 7.52 17.48
N GLY A 149 1.23 7.19 18.31
CA GLY A 149 1.46 6.50 19.59
C GLY A 149 2.18 5.15 19.43
N SER A 150 2.87 4.71 20.48
CA SER A 150 3.72 3.50 20.48
C SER A 150 3.02 2.25 19.92
N ILE A 151 1.73 2.06 20.21
CA ILE A 151 0.94 0.94 19.72
C ILE A 151 0.92 0.85 18.18
N TYR A 152 0.90 1.99 17.48
CA TYR A 152 0.89 2.05 16.02
C TYR A 152 2.24 1.65 15.42
N LEU A 153 3.34 2.07 16.05
CA LEU A 153 4.69 1.65 15.66
C LEU A 153 4.90 0.14 15.88
N GLN A 154 4.45 -0.38 17.03
CA GLN A 154 4.49 -1.81 17.33
C GLN A 154 3.68 -2.62 16.31
N ASN A 155 2.45 -2.19 16.03
CA ASN A 155 1.62 -2.82 15.03
C ASN A 155 2.26 -2.80 13.64
N ALA A 156 2.85 -1.67 13.24
CA ALA A 156 3.55 -1.55 11.96
C ALA A 156 4.70 -2.55 11.86
N ALA A 157 5.55 -2.67 12.89
CA ALA A 157 6.64 -3.64 12.90
C ALA A 157 6.11 -5.09 12.78
N PHE A 158 5.13 -5.48 13.60
CA PHE A 158 4.60 -6.85 13.52
C PHE A 158 3.83 -7.13 12.22
N SER A 159 3.11 -6.14 11.70
CA SER A 159 2.38 -6.26 10.43
C SER A 159 3.33 -6.41 9.26
N MET A 160 4.41 -5.64 9.24
CA MET A 160 5.44 -5.74 8.19
C MET A 160 6.16 -7.09 8.26
N ARG A 161 6.43 -7.62 9.45
CA ARG A 161 6.99 -8.97 9.59
C ARG A 161 6.02 -10.02 9.06
N ASP A 162 4.77 -10.00 9.54
CA ASP A 162 3.76 -10.98 9.15
C ASP A 162 3.49 -10.96 7.63
N ILE A 163 3.51 -9.79 6.97
CA ILE A 163 3.33 -9.71 5.50
C ILE A 163 4.55 -10.23 4.72
N MET A 164 5.76 -10.10 5.27
CA MET A 164 6.97 -10.68 4.67
C MET A 164 6.96 -12.21 4.77
N GLU A 165 6.49 -12.76 5.89
CA GLU A 165 6.40 -14.20 6.14
C GLU A 165 5.41 -14.92 5.21
N VAL A 166 4.36 -14.23 4.74
CA VAL A 166 3.38 -14.80 3.79
C VAL A 166 3.84 -14.74 2.33
N GLU A 167 5.07 -14.29 2.05
CA GLU A 167 5.73 -14.35 0.73
C GLU A 167 4.84 -13.90 -0.45
N SER A 168 4.30 -12.68 -0.41
CA SER A 168 3.57 -12.10 -1.54
C SER A 168 4.46 -11.91 -2.78
N ASP A 169 3.89 -11.58 -3.95
CA ASP A 169 4.67 -11.34 -5.18
C ASP A 169 5.44 -10.00 -5.19
N GLY A 170 5.58 -9.38 -4.02
CA GLY A 170 6.18 -8.07 -3.78
C GLY A 170 5.25 -7.18 -2.94
N ILE A 171 5.81 -6.14 -2.33
CA ILE A 171 5.10 -5.20 -1.45
C ILE A 171 5.35 -3.77 -1.94
N ILE A 172 4.30 -2.97 -2.05
CA ILE A 172 4.40 -1.53 -2.33
C ILE A 172 4.33 -0.76 -1.01
N LEU A 173 5.37 0.00 -0.72
CA LEU A 173 5.47 0.85 0.46
C LEU A 173 4.97 2.26 0.17
N VAL A 174 4.22 2.79 1.13
CA VAL A 174 3.77 4.19 1.17
C VAL A 174 4.09 4.74 2.55
N ASP A 175 4.84 5.83 2.65
CA ASP A 175 5.20 6.41 3.95
C ASP A 175 4.44 7.70 4.23
N ASN A 176 3.48 7.64 5.17
CA ASN A 176 2.73 8.82 5.60
C ASN A 176 3.63 9.92 6.17
N GLN A 177 4.67 9.57 6.94
CA GLN A 177 5.60 10.55 7.50
C GLN A 177 6.31 11.33 6.41
N TYR A 178 6.72 10.62 5.36
CA TYR A 178 7.39 11.19 4.21
C TYR A 178 6.47 12.13 3.44
N LEU A 179 5.28 11.63 3.08
CA LEU A 179 4.30 12.37 2.29
C LEU A 179 3.63 13.51 3.08
N LYS A 180 3.68 13.49 4.42
CA LYS A 180 3.25 14.59 5.29
C LYS A 180 3.85 15.92 4.83
N ARG A 181 5.13 15.92 4.42
CA ARG A 181 5.87 17.12 4.02
C ARG A 181 5.31 17.79 2.76
N LEU A 182 4.60 17.02 1.93
CA LEU A 182 3.95 17.49 0.69
C LEU A 182 2.51 18.01 0.95
N SER A 183 2.01 17.80 2.17
CA SER A 183 0.68 18.18 2.61
C SER A 183 0.73 19.23 3.71
N GLY A 184 -0.25 20.12 3.76
CA GLY A 184 -0.38 21.08 4.84
C GLY A 184 -0.97 20.40 6.08
N ASP A 185 -2.25 20.66 6.35
CA ASP A 185 -2.98 20.05 7.47
C ASP A 185 -3.14 18.53 7.34
N ILE A 186 -3.15 17.80 8.47
CA ILE A 186 -3.15 16.34 8.54
C ILE A 186 -4.38 15.69 7.89
N LYS A 187 -5.55 16.33 7.97
CA LYS A 187 -6.75 15.79 7.31
C LYS A 187 -6.62 15.89 5.79
N THR A 188 -6.11 17.04 5.31
CA THR A 188 -5.79 17.22 3.89
C THR A 188 -4.63 16.33 3.45
N ALA A 189 -3.76 15.92 4.37
CA ALA A 189 -2.66 14.99 4.10
C ALA A 189 -3.17 13.62 3.68
N TYR A 190 -4.11 13.03 4.45
CA TYR A 190 -4.66 11.72 4.09
C TYR A 190 -5.35 11.73 2.73
N ASP A 191 -6.18 12.72 2.45
CA ASP A 191 -6.88 12.80 1.15
C ASP A 191 -5.89 12.91 -0.02
N LYS A 192 -4.85 13.75 0.12
CA LYS A 192 -3.78 13.88 -0.88
C LYS A 192 -2.95 12.60 -1.04
N ILE A 193 -2.61 11.93 0.06
CA ILE A 193 -1.85 10.67 0.01
C ILE A 193 -2.68 9.59 -0.69
N ASN A 194 -3.96 9.46 -0.32
CA ASN A 194 -4.88 8.50 -0.94
C ASN A 194 -5.02 8.76 -2.45
N GLU A 195 -5.10 10.04 -2.85
CA GLU A 195 -5.10 10.47 -4.24
C GLU A 195 -3.83 10.07 -4.99
N MET A 196 -2.66 10.34 -4.40
CA MET A 196 -1.37 9.98 -4.99
C MET A 196 -1.24 8.47 -5.19
N VAL A 197 -1.67 7.67 -4.20
CA VAL A 197 -1.67 6.19 -4.29
C VAL A 197 -2.65 5.73 -5.36
N ALA A 198 -3.88 6.24 -5.36
CA ALA A 198 -4.90 5.89 -6.34
C ALA A 198 -4.44 6.20 -7.78
N GLU A 199 -3.90 7.39 -8.03
CA GLU A 199 -3.38 7.80 -9.34
C GLU A 199 -2.33 6.82 -9.87
N ARG A 200 -1.38 6.43 -9.02
CA ARG A 200 -0.29 5.51 -9.39
C ARG A 200 -0.79 4.09 -9.65
N LEU A 201 -1.69 3.57 -8.83
CA LEU A 201 -2.27 2.24 -9.03
C LEU A 201 -3.13 2.18 -10.30
N LEU A 202 -3.94 3.21 -10.55
CA LEU A 202 -4.75 3.31 -11.76
C LEU A 202 -3.88 3.38 -13.01
N PHE A 203 -2.81 4.18 -12.97
CA PHE A 203 -1.85 4.27 -14.06
C PHE A 203 -1.17 2.92 -14.33
N LEU A 204 -0.76 2.22 -13.26
CA LEU A 204 -0.15 0.90 -13.37
C LEU A 204 -1.10 -0.11 -14.02
N ILE A 205 -2.35 -0.19 -13.53
CA ILE A 205 -3.37 -1.09 -14.07
C ILE A 205 -3.64 -0.82 -15.55
N GLU A 206 -3.81 0.46 -15.92
CA GLU A 206 -4.01 0.85 -17.32
C GLU A 206 -2.83 0.42 -18.21
N SER A 207 -1.62 0.52 -17.69
CA SER A 207 -0.40 0.23 -18.43
C SER A 207 -0.21 -1.28 -18.65
N LEU A 208 -0.52 -2.10 -17.64
CA LEU A 208 -0.43 -3.56 -17.70
C LEU A 208 -1.47 -4.20 -18.64
N ASP A 209 -2.56 -3.49 -18.95
CA ASP A 209 -3.61 -3.97 -19.86
C ASP A 209 -3.45 -3.47 -21.31
N SER A 210 -2.44 -2.65 -21.60
CA SER A 210 -2.31 -1.98 -22.89
C SER A 210 -1.55 -2.81 -23.95
N GLU A 211 -2.13 -2.97 -25.14
CA GLU A 211 -1.55 -3.72 -26.27
C GLU A 211 -0.59 -2.88 -27.16
N MET A 212 0.29 -2.04 -26.60
CA MET A 212 1.04 -1.03 -27.39
C MET A 212 2.57 -1.23 -27.50
N LEU A 213 3.19 -0.41 -28.39
CA LEU A 213 4.51 -0.50 -29.07
C LEU A 213 5.72 -1.13 -28.35
N SER A 214 5.80 -1.08 -27.02
CA SER A 214 6.83 -1.77 -26.22
C SER A 214 6.12 -2.28 -24.98
N VAL A 215 5.67 -3.54 -25.02
CA VAL A 215 4.79 -4.15 -24.02
C VAL A 215 5.61 -4.43 -22.76
N THR A 216 5.22 -3.80 -21.65
CA THR A 216 5.53 -4.33 -20.32
C THR A 216 4.33 -5.14 -19.87
N ASP A 217 4.50 -6.43 -19.67
CA ASP A 217 3.43 -7.33 -19.25
C ASP A 217 3.45 -7.57 -17.72
N LEU A 218 2.51 -8.38 -17.24
CA LEU A 218 2.47 -8.78 -15.84
C LEU A 218 3.73 -9.57 -15.42
N GLY A 219 4.39 -10.27 -16.36
CA GLY A 219 5.63 -11.01 -16.10
C GLY A 219 6.80 -10.10 -15.79
N ASP A 220 6.98 -9.01 -16.55
CA ASP A 220 7.97 -7.97 -16.28
C ASP A 220 7.72 -7.30 -14.94
N PHE A 221 6.47 -6.94 -14.66
CA PHE A 221 6.09 -6.36 -13.37
C PHE A 221 6.41 -7.31 -12.20
N LYS A 222 6.06 -8.59 -12.31
CA LYS A 222 6.43 -9.62 -11.30
C LYS A 222 7.94 -9.76 -11.15
N THR A 223 8.68 -9.68 -12.24
CA THR A 223 10.14 -9.75 -12.21
C THR A 223 10.72 -8.56 -11.44
N VAL A 224 10.21 -7.35 -11.68
CA VAL A 224 10.60 -6.18 -10.89
C VAL A 224 10.24 -6.38 -9.42
N MET A 225 8.98 -6.70 -9.11
CA MET A 225 8.50 -6.81 -7.73
C MET A 225 9.19 -7.90 -6.89
N LYS A 226 9.78 -8.91 -7.53
CA LYS A 226 10.61 -9.95 -6.89
C LYS A 226 12.09 -9.58 -6.75
N GLY A 227 12.48 -8.37 -7.17
CA GLY A 227 13.84 -7.87 -7.02
C GLY A 227 14.18 -7.49 -5.57
N GLY A 228 15.46 -7.64 -5.21
CA GLY A 228 15.97 -7.20 -3.91
C GLY A 228 15.21 -7.82 -2.74
N LEU A 229 14.71 -6.97 -1.84
CA LEU A 229 13.95 -7.38 -0.65
C LEU A 229 12.49 -7.77 -0.92
N GLY A 230 12.04 -7.75 -2.19
CA GLY A 230 10.63 -7.92 -2.52
C GLY A 230 9.75 -6.76 -2.03
N MET A 231 10.36 -5.64 -1.69
CA MET A 231 9.69 -4.40 -1.28
C MET A 231 10.06 -3.30 -2.25
N GLY A 232 9.09 -2.48 -2.62
CA GLY A 232 9.26 -1.41 -3.57
C GLY A 232 8.35 -0.24 -3.30
N THR A 233 8.39 0.75 -4.18
CA THR A 233 7.45 1.87 -4.15
C THR A 233 7.14 2.35 -5.56
N LEU A 234 6.25 3.32 -5.66
CA LEU A 234 5.82 3.91 -6.92
C LEU A 234 6.25 5.37 -6.96
N GLY A 235 6.91 5.76 -8.04
CA GLY A 235 7.16 7.13 -8.41
C GLY A 235 6.24 7.58 -9.54
N PHE A 236 5.92 8.88 -9.58
CA PHE A 236 5.07 9.43 -10.63
C PHE A 236 5.45 10.86 -10.95
N TYR A 237 5.31 11.22 -12.23
CA TYR A 237 5.44 12.59 -12.68
C TYR A 237 4.56 12.84 -13.91
N GLU A 238 3.75 13.90 -13.87
CA GLU A 238 3.04 14.41 -15.04
C GLU A 238 3.74 15.65 -15.57
N SER A 239 4.06 15.63 -16.86
CA SER A 239 4.74 16.74 -17.52
C SER A 239 3.85 17.97 -17.60
N ASP A 240 4.44 19.13 -17.36
CA ASP A 240 3.80 20.43 -17.46
C ASP A 240 4.55 21.35 -18.45
N LYS A 241 4.19 22.63 -18.49
CA LYS A 241 4.83 23.59 -19.40
C LYS A 241 6.29 23.89 -19.05
N LYS A 242 6.75 23.53 -17.85
CA LYS A 242 8.11 23.75 -17.34
C LYS A 242 8.99 22.51 -17.50
N THR A 243 8.41 21.34 -17.78
CA THR A 243 9.17 20.12 -18.08
C THR A 243 10.01 20.32 -19.33
N ALA A 244 11.34 20.22 -19.20
CA ALA A 244 12.27 20.54 -20.26
C ALA A 244 12.34 19.44 -21.34
N SER A 245 12.23 18.16 -20.94
CA SER A 245 12.30 17.00 -21.83
C SER A 245 11.74 15.72 -21.20
N LEU A 246 11.61 14.62 -21.96
CA LEU A 246 11.20 13.32 -21.39
C LEU A 246 12.22 12.78 -20.38
N THR A 247 13.51 12.99 -20.63
CA THR A 247 14.58 12.68 -19.68
C THR A 247 14.31 13.33 -18.33
N SER A 248 13.98 14.64 -18.34
CA SER A 248 13.67 15.37 -17.10
C SER A 248 12.40 14.86 -16.41
N ALA A 249 11.41 14.40 -17.19
CA ALA A 249 10.19 13.80 -16.67
C ALA A 249 10.46 12.44 -15.99
N ILE A 250 11.28 11.60 -16.63
CA ILE A 250 11.71 10.31 -16.07
C ILE A 250 12.49 10.54 -14.77
N GLU A 251 13.50 11.41 -14.79
CA GLU A 251 14.27 11.76 -13.59
C GLU A 251 13.38 12.32 -12.47
N SER A 252 12.36 13.10 -12.80
CA SER A 252 11.42 13.65 -11.81
C SER A 252 10.53 12.60 -11.17
N SER A 253 10.19 11.52 -11.88
CA SER A 253 9.47 10.37 -11.31
C SER A 253 10.33 9.55 -10.35
N LEU A 254 11.65 9.63 -10.44
CA LEU A 254 12.62 8.91 -9.61
C LEU A 254 13.12 9.76 -8.43
N LYS A 255 12.95 11.08 -8.49
CA LYS A 255 13.31 11.99 -7.41
C LYS A 255 12.36 11.81 -6.22
N PRO A 256 12.83 12.11 -4.99
CA PRO A 256 12.02 11.99 -3.78
C PRO A 256 10.60 12.57 -3.95
N SER A 257 10.45 13.77 -4.50
CA SER A 257 9.14 14.44 -4.66
C SER A 257 8.10 13.65 -5.48
N GLY A 258 8.54 12.71 -6.32
CA GLY A 258 7.66 11.85 -7.11
C GLY A 258 7.28 10.54 -6.42
N LEU A 259 8.02 10.12 -5.39
CA LEU A 259 7.91 8.81 -4.75
C LEU A 259 6.85 8.75 -3.65
N LEU A 260 6.26 7.57 -3.42
CA LEU A 260 5.41 7.29 -2.25
C LEU A 260 6.20 6.93 -0.98
N TYR A 261 7.48 6.58 -1.12
CA TYR A 261 8.38 6.20 -0.04
C TYR A 261 9.77 6.85 -0.27
N PRO A 262 10.46 7.31 0.79
CA PRO A 262 11.77 7.95 0.65
C PRO A 262 12.83 6.91 0.26
N ALA A 263 13.28 6.95 -0.99
CA ALA A 263 14.39 6.13 -1.47
C ALA A 263 15.27 6.94 -2.43
N ASP A 264 16.58 6.67 -2.43
CA ASP A 264 17.45 7.07 -3.52
C ASP A 264 17.43 5.96 -4.58
N VAL A 265 16.69 6.18 -5.65
CA VAL A 265 16.51 5.15 -6.69
C VAL A 265 17.82 4.73 -7.35
N TYR A 266 18.86 5.57 -7.37
CA TYR A 266 20.13 5.23 -8.01
C TYR A 266 21.04 4.38 -7.12
N GLU A 267 20.82 4.38 -5.81
CA GLU A 267 21.64 3.65 -4.83
C GLU A 267 20.85 2.47 -4.22
N ASP A 268 19.57 2.65 -3.95
CA ASP A 268 18.74 1.70 -3.22
C ASP A 268 18.00 0.71 -4.13
N ALA A 269 17.82 1.00 -5.42
CA ALA A 269 16.94 0.17 -6.26
C ALA A 269 17.65 -1.08 -6.81
N ALA A 270 17.03 -2.24 -6.62
CA ALA A 270 17.48 -3.51 -7.17
C ALA A 270 16.99 -3.74 -8.61
N ARG A 271 15.72 -3.42 -8.88
CA ARG A 271 15.07 -3.55 -10.18
C ARG A 271 14.09 -2.41 -10.37
N ALA A 272 13.83 -2.02 -11.62
CA ALA A 272 12.88 -0.98 -11.96
C ALA A 272 12.07 -1.29 -13.22
N MET A 273 10.91 -0.69 -13.33
CA MET A 273 10.07 -0.63 -14.53
C MET A 273 9.61 0.82 -14.71
N ILE A 274 9.92 1.39 -15.87
CA ILE A 274 9.60 2.76 -16.22
C ILE A 274 8.52 2.74 -17.30
N ILE A 275 7.35 3.26 -16.98
CA ILE A 275 6.24 3.35 -17.92
C ILE A 275 6.06 4.80 -18.33
N ILE A 276 6.10 5.03 -19.64
CA ILE A 276 5.94 6.34 -20.24
C ILE A 276 4.64 6.34 -21.04
N GLN A 277 3.72 7.23 -20.69
CA GLN A 277 2.47 7.43 -21.42
C GLN A 277 2.44 8.81 -22.04
N GLY A 278 2.04 8.94 -23.31
CA GLY A 278 1.90 10.25 -23.95
C GLY A 278 1.38 10.20 -25.38
N SER A 279 1.17 11.37 -25.96
CA SER A 279 0.79 11.48 -27.38
C SER A 279 1.96 11.02 -28.25
N ARG A 280 1.70 10.36 -29.38
CA ARG A 280 2.76 9.80 -30.26
C ARG A 280 3.85 10.82 -30.59
N ASP A 281 3.47 12.06 -30.90
CA ASP A 281 4.39 13.13 -31.28
C ASP A 281 5.25 13.65 -30.12
N SER A 282 4.87 13.33 -28.88
CA SER A 282 5.60 13.71 -27.66
C SER A 282 6.50 12.61 -27.11
N LEU A 283 6.54 11.44 -27.76
CA LEU A 283 7.27 10.26 -27.30
C LEU A 283 8.48 9.99 -28.21
N ASP A 284 9.62 10.57 -27.86
CA ASP A 284 10.91 10.25 -28.49
C ASP A 284 11.48 8.95 -27.90
N VAL A 285 11.44 7.87 -28.69
CA VAL A 285 11.90 6.55 -28.27
C VAL A 285 13.41 6.50 -28.03
N ASP A 286 14.21 7.28 -28.76
CA ASP A 286 15.66 7.30 -28.60
C ASP A 286 16.03 8.05 -27.31
N GLU A 287 15.35 9.15 -26.99
CA GLU A 287 15.52 9.86 -25.71
C GLU A 287 15.15 8.95 -24.52
N ILE A 288 14.01 8.25 -24.61
CA ILE A 288 13.58 7.29 -23.59
C ILE A 288 14.61 6.18 -23.42
N THR A 289 15.11 5.61 -24.53
CA THR A 289 16.07 4.51 -24.50
C THR A 289 17.38 4.92 -23.82
N LYS A 290 17.95 6.06 -24.19
CA LYS A 290 19.17 6.58 -23.56
C LYS A 290 18.99 6.84 -22.06
N SER A 291 17.82 7.35 -21.67
CA SER A 291 17.48 7.60 -20.25
C SER A 291 17.42 6.30 -19.45
N VAL A 292 16.78 5.26 -20.00
CA VAL A 292 16.65 3.94 -19.38
C VAL A 292 17.99 3.20 -19.33
N GLU A 293 18.82 3.30 -20.37
CA GLU A 293 20.18 2.74 -20.39
C GLU A 293 21.06 3.36 -19.31
N LYS A 294 21.02 4.70 -19.16
CA LYS A 294 21.71 5.40 -18.07
C LYS A 294 21.28 4.86 -16.71
N LEU A 295 19.98 4.64 -16.50
CA LEU A 295 19.45 4.06 -15.26
C LEU A 295 19.94 2.62 -15.03
N SER A 296 20.01 1.82 -16.09
CA SER A 296 20.48 0.42 -16.06
C SER A 296 21.97 0.28 -15.73
N THR A 297 22.77 1.36 -15.81
CA THR A 297 24.17 1.33 -15.34
C THR A 297 24.30 1.34 -13.81
N LYS A 298 23.21 1.69 -13.11
CA LYS A 298 23.15 1.80 -11.64
C LYS A 298 22.21 0.78 -11.01
N ILE A 299 21.13 0.45 -11.71
CA ILE A 299 20.11 -0.51 -11.26
C ILE A 299 20.29 -1.83 -11.99
N GLY A 300 20.12 -2.95 -11.28
CA GLY A 300 20.39 -4.29 -11.82
C GLY A 300 19.60 -4.62 -13.09
N GLN A 301 18.27 -4.53 -13.05
CA GLN A 301 17.41 -4.74 -14.24
C GLN A 301 16.38 -3.62 -14.35
N VAL A 302 16.26 -3.05 -15.56
CA VAL A 302 15.28 -2.00 -15.84
C VAL A 302 14.42 -2.39 -17.05
N PHE A 303 13.11 -2.43 -16.84
CA PHE A 303 12.12 -2.62 -17.89
C PHE A 303 11.55 -1.27 -18.33
N LYS A 304 11.13 -1.14 -19.59
CA LYS A 304 10.48 0.07 -20.10
C LYS A 304 9.20 -0.26 -20.85
N GLY A 305 8.14 0.48 -20.57
CA GLY A 305 6.86 0.41 -21.25
C GLY A 305 6.53 1.75 -21.90
N ILE A 306 6.02 1.74 -23.14
CA ILE A 306 5.60 2.96 -23.84
C ILE A 306 4.13 2.82 -24.26
N VAL A 307 3.28 3.69 -23.70
CA VAL A 307 1.84 3.69 -23.92
C VAL A 307 1.44 4.94 -24.70
N ILE A 308 0.92 4.77 -25.92
CA ILE A 308 0.43 5.92 -26.71
C ILE A 308 -0.99 6.26 -26.26
N LYS A 309 -1.16 7.43 -25.65
CA LYS A 309 -2.48 7.99 -25.31
C LYS A 309 -2.45 9.50 -25.40
N LYS A 310 -3.52 10.09 -25.96
CA LYS A 310 -3.66 11.55 -26.07
C LYS A 310 -3.52 12.18 -24.68
N GLY A 311 -2.63 13.15 -24.57
CA GLY A 311 -2.29 13.81 -23.32
C GLY A 311 -0.83 14.24 -23.28
N ARG A 312 -0.47 14.95 -22.21
CA ARG A 312 0.92 15.25 -21.88
C ARG A 312 1.63 13.99 -21.42
N PRO A 313 2.96 13.91 -21.56
CA PRO A 313 3.73 12.79 -21.05
C PRO A 313 3.54 12.61 -19.54
N LYS A 314 3.23 11.39 -19.12
CA LYS A 314 3.14 10.95 -17.73
C LYS A 314 4.07 9.77 -17.55
N ILE A 315 4.83 9.78 -16.46
CA ILE A 315 5.79 8.73 -16.13
C ILE A 315 5.34 8.05 -14.84
N LEU A 316 5.27 6.73 -14.86
CA LEU A 316 5.21 5.89 -13.66
C LEU A 316 6.52 5.13 -13.55
N SER A 317 7.14 5.19 -12.38
CA SER A 317 8.27 4.34 -12.03
C SER A 317 7.85 3.34 -10.96
N VAL A 318 8.11 2.06 -11.21
CA VAL A 318 7.98 0.98 -10.23
C VAL A 318 9.40 0.51 -9.94
N PHE A 319 9.80 0.39 -8.68
CA PHE A 319 11.10 -0.18 -8.37
C PHE A 319 11.08 -0.89 -7.02
N THR A 320 11.91 -1.92 -6.92
CA THR A 320 12.16 -2.64 -5.67
C THR A 320 13.48 -2.21 -5.06
N LEU A 321 13.56 -2.29 -3.74
CA LEU A 321 14.66 -1.83 -2.92
C LEU A 321 15.58 -2.99 -2.57
N GLY A 322 16.89 -2.75 -2.61
CA GLY A 322 17.93 -3.62 -2.05
C GLY A 322 18.14 -3.39 -0.55
N GLN A 323 17.77 -2.22 -0.03
CA GLN A 323 17.85 -1.87 1.39
C GLN A 323 16.68 -0.93 1.80
N VAL A 324 16.30 -0.97 3.07
CA VAL A 324 15.16 -0.19 3.63
C VAL A 324 15.51 0.42 4.99
N PRO A 325 16.47 1.36 5.06
CA PRO A 325 16.97 1.90 6.33
C PRO A 325 15.88 2.57 7.18
N ASP A 326 14.91 3.24 6.57
CA ASP A 326 13.78 3.83 7.30
C ASP A 326 12.85 2.80 7.94
N LEU A 327 12.73 1.61 7.32
CA LEU A 327 11.99 0.49 7.92
C LEU A 327 12.77 -0.06 9.10
N GLU A 328 14.08 -0.26 8.98
CA GLU A 328 14.94 -0.69 10.11
C GLU A 328 14.84 0.27 11.30
N MET A 329 14.85 1.57 11.04
CA MET A 329 14.64 2.59 12.06
C MET A 329 13.26 2.48 12.72
N LEU A 330 12.20 2.23 11.95
CA LEU A 330 10.86 2.00 12.49
C LEU A 330 10.80 0.76 13.39
N TYR A 331 11.48 -0.33 13.00
CA TYR A 331 11.59 -1.52 13.84
C TYR A 331 12.36 -1.25 15.13
N ALA A 332 13.48 -0.52 15.08
CA ALA A 332 14.25 -0.15 16.25
C ALA A 332 13.42 0.70 17.24
N GLN A 333 12.67 1.67 16.74
CA GLN A 333 11.76 2.48 17.55
C GLN A 333 10.65 1.64 18.19
N ALA A 334 10.05 0.72 17.44
CA ALA A 334 9.03 -0.19 17.96
C ALA A 334 9.60 -1.12 19.04
N ALA A 335 10.80 -1.68 18.83
CA ALA A 335 11.47 -2.55 19.80
C ALA A 335 11.78 -1.80 21.11
N GLN A 336 12.28 -0.56 21.00
CA GLN A 336 12.52 0.28 22.17
C GLN A 336 11.22 0.55 22.94
N ALA A 337 10.13 0.88 22.24
CA ALA A 337 8.84 1.13 22.87
C ALA A 337 8.31 -0.10 23.63
N ILE A 338 8.47 -1.31 23.07
CA ILE A 338 8.09 -2.58 23.73
C ILE A 338 8.95 -2.81 24.98
N GLN A 339 10.25 -2.58 24.88
CA GLN A 339 11.18 -2.77 25.99
C GLN A 339 10.87 -1.82 27.15
N ASP A 340 10.59 -0.56 26.85
CA ASP A 340 10.21 0.45 27.83
C ASP A 340 8.92 0.05 28.56
N GLU A 341 7.91 -0.41 27.82
CA GLU A 341 6.64 -0.87 28.39
C GLU A 341 6.83 -2.09 29.30
N LYS A 342 7.61 -3.08 28.85
CA LYS A 342 7.98 -4.27 29.65
C LYS A 342 8.71 -3.88 30.94
N SER A 343 9.64 -2.92 30.86
CA SER A 343 10.40 -2.44 32.02
C SER A 343 9.49 -1.74 33.04
N ARG A 344 8.54 -0.90 32.58
CA ARG A 344 7.56 -0.23 33.44
C ARG A 344 6.67 -1.24 34.16
N LYS A 345 6.15 -2.23 33.44
CA LYS A 345 5.33 -3.31 34.02
C LYS A 345 6.09 -4.11 35.07
N THR A 346 7.36 -4.43 34.80
CA THR A 346 8.21 -5.18 35.74
C THR A 346 8.49 -4.37 37.00
N ARG A 347 8.81 -3.08 36.87
CA ARG A 347 9.01 -2.18 38.02
C ARG A 347 7.74 -2.01 38.85
N ALA A 348 6.59 -1.81 38.22
CA ALA A 348 5.32 -1.68 38.90
C ALA A 348 4.94 -2.97 39.65
N LYS A 349 5.15 -4.14 39.03
CA LYS A 349 4.93 -5.43 39.69
C LYS A 349 5.84 -5.59 40.91
N LYS A 350 7.14 -5.29 40.76
CA LYS A 350 8.09 -5.36 41.87
C LYS A 350 7.68 -4.44 43.04
N GLN A 351 7.29 -3.20 42.76
CA GLN A 351 6.81 -2.28 43.80
C GLN A 351 5.58 -2.80 44.53
N LEU A 352 4.68 -3.46 43.80
CA LEU A 352 3.48 -4.07 44.38
C LEU A 352 3.84 -5.30 45.23
N ASP A 353 4.73 -6.16 44.74
CA ASP A 353 5.22 -7.33 45.46
C ASP A 353 5.96 -6.91 46.76
N ASP A 354 6.80 -5.87 46.69
CA ASP A 354 7.50 -5.29 47.86
C ASP A 354 6.49 -4.70 48.87
N ALA A 355 5.40 -4.08 48.40
CA ALA A 355 4.34 -3.55 49.26
C ALA A 355 3.50 -4.65 49.92
N PHE A 356 3.22 -5.75 49.21
CA PHE A 356 2.52 -6.91 49.79
C PHE A 356 3.37 -7.62 50.84
N ALA A 357 4.66 -7.84 50.57
CA ALA A 357 5.58 -8.43 51.55
C ALA A 357 5.64 -7.60 52.84
N TYR A 358 5.68 -6.27 52.72
CA TYR A 358 5.65 -5.38 53.89
C TYR A 358 4.35 -5.48 54.70
N ILE A 359 3.20 -5.71 54.04
CA ILE A 359 1.92 -5.91 54.73
C ILE A 359 1.88 -7.27 55.42
N GLU A 360 2.36 -8.34 54.77
CA GLU A 360 2.45 -9.69 55.37
C GLU A 360 3.32 -9.69 56.63
N ASP A 361 4.48 -9.02 56.60
CA ASP A 361 5.35 -8.86 57.78
C ASP A 361 4.65 -8.13 58.93
N LEU A 362 3.76 -7.18 58.64
CA LEU A 362 2.99 -6.45 59.66
C LEU A 362 1.81 -7.27 60.21
N GLU A 363 1.23 -8.15 59.40
CA GLU A 363 0.14 -9.04 59.80
C GLU A 363 0.63 -10.13 60.76
N GLU A 364 1.85 -10.65 60.59
CA GLU A 364 2.46 -11.59 61.55
C GLU A 364 2.69 -10.97 62.95
N VAL A 365 2.74 -9.64 63.05
CA VAL A 365 2.92 -8.91 64.32
C VAL A 365 1.59 -8.62 65.03
N TYR A 366 0.47 -8.68 64.31
CA TYR A 366 -0.89 -8.45 64.83
C TYR A 366 -1.50 -9.74 65.40
#